data_AF-A0A1V3FNL0-F1
#
_entry.id   AF-A0A1V3FNL0-F1
#
_cell.length_a   1.000
_cell.length_b   1.000
_cell.length_c   1.000
_cell.angle_alpha   90.00
_cell.angle_beta   90.00
_cell.angle_gamma   90.00
#
_symmetry.space_group_name_H-M   'P 1'
#
loop_
_entity.id
_entity.type
_entity.pdbx_description
1 polymer ?
#
loop_
_entity_poly.entity_id
_entity_poly.type
_entity_poly.pdbx_seq_one_letter_code
_entity_poly.pdbx_strand_id
1 'polypeptide(L)'
;MNKDANIRLQDNVVLEHYGLNELHLESVRHYREQFAKVKPNHPWNGLETKDFLYKIGAWGKIRDTNKEGLTLAGLLMFSEERMITEVLPQYFLEYREYGDDELHWSNRFTSQDGTWSGNIYDFYFKVMHEVNDVSQVEKDAVHEALMNAIVHADYSGDGGIIVERQRSCIQMSNPGLFGIPLEQANSGGVSYLRNPNMFKMFIYIQFCKRAGVGLKTMETIYSQQFAVEQYDFQKRTVVTLPIVSFPERHDYINEIEVLSDWMGDAPLSNSINKENNSYNNDQNSVNNEFESVNKDPNSLNIEINPVNKVLDSINKKDSSVNKDDNSVNISFNSVNKLDEEEERNIDQELWSIAEIARKKKRLAPAKMEEVILQLCARRPLMLKQLSHLLDRTPDGLRNNYLGKLLAEGKMRLKYPDQPNHPKQAYITNK
;
A
#
# COMPACT_ATOMS: atom_id res chain seq x y z
N MET A 1 33.42 7.05 -25.53
CA MET A 1 33.36 7.43 -24.10
C MET A 1 32.15 6.74 -23.50
N ASN A 2 32.29 6.16 -22.30
CA ASN A 2 31.44 5.08 -21.80
C ASN A 2 29.95 5.45 -21.67
N LYS A 3 29.08 4.47 -21.96
CA LYS A 3 27.63 4.53 -21.72
C LYS A 3 27.20 3.83 -20.42
N ASP A 4 28.11 3.09 -19.78
CA ASP A 4 27.78 2.18 -18.67
C ASP A 4 28.21 2.73 -17.32
N ALA A 5 27.72 3.92 -16.97
CA ALA A 5 27.58 4.32 -15.59
C ALA A 5 26.15 3.97 -15.17
N ASN A 6 25.95 2.79 -14.57
CA ASN A 6 24.64 2.39 -14.07
C ASN A 6 24.22 3.39 -12.97
N ILE A 7 23.27 4.28 -13.29
CA ILE A 7 22.88 5.39 -12.41
C ILE A 7 22.04 4.82 -11.27
N ARG A 8 22.71 4.47 -10.17
CA ARG A 8 22.06 4.09 -8.91
C ARG A 8 21.10 5.19 -8.48
N LEU A 9 19.81 4.87 -8.46
CA LEU A 9 18.79 5.79 -8.00
C LEU A 9 18.85 5.85 -6.47
N GLN A 10 18.93 7.07 -5.92
CA GLN A 10 18.84 7.29 -4.48
C GLN A 10 17.37 7.27 -4.04
N ASP A 11 17.13 6.85 -2.80
CA ASP A 11 15.77 6.70 -2.26
C ASP A 11 14.99 8.04 -2.11
N ASN A 12 15.67 9.17 -2.32
CA ASN A 12 15.12 10.53 -2.32
C ASN A 12 14.73 11.04 -3.72
N VAL A 13 15.02 10.30 -4.80
CA VAL A 13 14.66 10.68 -6.17
C VAL A 13 13.13 10.79 -6.26
N VAL A 14 12.65 11.94 -6.74
CA VAL A 14 11.22 12.21 -6.93
C VAL A 14 10.82 11.65 -8.30
N LEU A 15 9.87 10.73 -8.29
CA LEU A 15 9.34 10.06 -9.47
C LEU A 15 8.17 10.89 -10.02
N GLU A 16 8.42 11.58 -11.12
CA GLU A 16 7.38 12.35 -11.81
C GLU A 16 6.25 11.43 -12.29
N HIS A 17 5.00 11.89 -12.20
CA HIS A 17 3.78 11.16 -12.57
C HIS A 17 3.39 9.98 -11.65
N TYR A 18 4.24 9.54 -10.73
CA TYR A 18 3.86 8.61 -9.66
C TYR A 18 3.19 9.38 -8.53
N GLY A 19 1.87 9.23 -8.42
CA GLY A 19 0.99 9.96 -7.52
C GLY A 19 0.55 9.16 -6.30
N LEU A 20 -0.66 9.47 -5.80
CA LEU A 20 -1.26 8.74 -4.68
C LEU A 20 -2.02 7.48 -5.12
N ASN A 21 -2.31 7.34 -6.42
CA ASN A 21 -3.11 6.24 -6.96
C ASN A 21 -2.25 4.97 -7.13
N GLU A 22 -0.94 5.16 -7.17
CA GLU A 22 0.10 4.14 -7.32
C GLU A 22 0.49 3.54 -5.95
N LEU A 23 -0.21 3.91 -4.87
CA LEU A 23 0.00 3.42 -3.50
C LEU A 23 -0.98 2.32 -3.14
N HIS A 24 -0.47 1.25 -2.52
CA HIS A 24 -1.26 0.29 -1.78
C HIS A 24 -1.78 0.94 -0.48
N LEU A 25 -3.04 1.39 -0.50
CA LEU A 25 -3.62 2.25 0.53
C LEU A 25 -3.65 1.60 1.93
N GLU A 26 -3.78 0.28 2.02
CA GLU A 26 -3.80 -0.43 3.31
C GLU A 26 -2.44 -0.37 4.01
N SER A 27 -1.32 -0.50 3.29
CA SER A 27 0.03 -0.32 3.85
C SER A 27 0.23 1.10 4.38
N VAL A 28 -0.26 2.11 3.65
CA VAL A 28 -0.22 3.51 4.09
C VAL A 28 -1.10 3.73 5.33
N ARG A 29 -2.29 3.13 5.39
CA ARG A 29 -3.18 3.20 6.56
C ARG A 29 -2.52 2.59 7.79
N HIS A 30 -2.00 1.36 7.66
CA HIS A 30 -1.32 0.66 8.75
C HIS A 30 -0.08 1.40 9.23
N TYR A 31 0.75 1.93 8.32
CA TYR A 31 1.90 2.74 8.71
C TYR A 31 1.46 4.00 9.50
N ARG A 32 0.34 4.64 9.13
CA ARG A 32 -0.23 5.76 9.89
C ARG A 32 -0.75 5.33 11.25
N GLU A 33 -1.40 4.17 11.36
CA GLU A 33 -1.85 3.59 12.63
C GLU A 33 -0.66 3.30 13.55
N GLN A 34 0.41 2.67 13.05
CA GLN A 34 1.64 2.42 13.82
C GLN A 34 2.32 3.75 14.23
N PHE A 35 2.41 4.72 13.33
CA PHE A 35 2.91 6.06 13.65
C PHE A 35 2.09 6.73 14.77
N ALA A 36 0.75 6.61 14.73
CA ALA A 36 -0.13 7.16 15.75
C ALA A 36 -0.04 6.41 17.08
N LYS A 37 0.04 5.07 17.08
CA LYS A 37 0.31 4.25 18.29
C LYS A 37 1.60 4.70 18.97
N VAL A 38 2.66 4.89 18.19
CA VAL A 38 3.99 5.30 18.66
C VAL A 38 4.03 6.78 19.09
N LYS A 39 3.21 7.65 18.47
CA LYS A 39 3.17 9.10 18.74
C LYS A 39 1.72 9.65 18.74
N PRO A 40 0.90 9.38 19.78
CA PRO A 40 -0.53 9.71 19.77
C PRO A 40 -0.83 11.20 19.56
N ASN A 41 -0.03 12.06 20.20
CA ASN A 41 -0.20 13.51 20.19
C ASN A 41 0.61 14.21 19.07
N HIS A 42 1.08 13.49 18.05
CA HIS A 42 1.90 14.10 17.01
C HIS A 42 1.06 14.97 16.06
N PRO A 43 1.48 16.21 15.71
CA PRO A 43 0.73 17.09 14.82
C PRO A 43 0.59 16.57 13.38
N TRP A 44 1.20 15.43 13.05
CA TRP A 44 1.08 14.81 11.72
C TRP A 44 -0.11 13.85 11.62
N ASN A 45 -0.69 13.43 12.74
CA ASN A 45 -1.81 12.48 12.76
C ASN A 45 -3.05 13.06 12.06
N GLY A 46 -3.26 14.37 12.16
CA GLY A 46 -4.32 15.12 11.46
C GLY A 46 -3.96 15.66 10.07
N LEU A 47 -2.80 15.32 9.49
CA LEU A 47 -2.47 15.73 8.12
C LEU A 47 -3.15 14.84 7.07
N GLU A 48 -3.55 15.42 5.93
CA GLU A 48 -3.94 14.64 4.75
C GLU A 48 -2.80 13.70 4.30
N THR A 49 -3.16 12.60 3.63
CA THR A 49 -2.23 11.53 3.24
C THR A 49 -0.99 12.04 2.51
N LYS A 50 -1.16 12.92 1.53
CA LYS A 50 -0.05 13.50 0.75
C LYS A 50 0.94 14.30 1.61
N ASP A 51 0.44 15.15 2.50
CA ASP A 51 1.30 15.96 3.36
C ASP A 51 1.96 15.12 4.45
N PHE A 52 1.28 14.09 4.97
CA PHE A 52 1.89 13.08 5.84
C PHE A 52 3.05 12.35 5.12
N LEU A 53 2.83 11.83 3.91
CA LEU A 53 3.85 11.19 3.08
C LEU A 53 5.04 12.13 2.82
N TYR A 54 4.79 13.42 2.59
CA TYR A 54 5.82 14.44 2.43
C TYR A 54 6.64 14.66 3.72
N LYS A 55 6.00 14.66 4.90
CA LYS A 55 6.72 14.78 6.18
C LYS A 55 7.62 13.58 6.45
N ILE A 56 7.12 12.35 6.23
CA ILE A 56 7.90 11.14 6.50
C ILE A 56 9.02 10.93 5.46
N GLY A 57 8.87 11.43 4.23
CA GLY A 57 9.87 11.36 3.15
C GLY A 57 9.50 10.41 2.00
N ALA A 58 8.26 9.93 1.98
CA ALA A 58 7.69 9.11 0.90
C ALA A 58 7.19 9.95 -0.30
N TRP A 59 6.95 11.25 -0.11
CA TRP A 59 6.57 12.19 -1.17
C TRP A 59 7.61 13.31 -1.30
N GLY A 60 7.91 13.72 -2.54
CA GLY A 60 8.89 14.76 -2.85
C GLY A 60 8.28 15.94 -3.64
N LYS A 61 8.90 17.12 -3.52
CA LYS A 61 8.52 18.33 -4.25
C LYS A 61 9.78 19.05 -4.73
N ILE A 62 9.99 19.12 -6.04
CA ILE A 62 11.10 19.83 -6.69
C ILE A 62 10.69 21.30 -6.86
N ARG A 63 11.32 22.20 -6.10
CA ARG A 63 10.89 23.61 -6.00
C ARG A 63 11.04 24.37 -7.32
N ASP A 64 12.14 24.15 -8.04
CA ASP A 64 12.49 24.94 -9.23
C ASP A 64 11.59 24.62 -10.44
N THR A 65 10.96 23.46 -10.44
CA THR A 65 10.13 22.96 -11.56
C THR A 65 8.65 22.80 -11.18
N ASN A 66 8.28 23.04 -9.93
CA ASN A 66 6.97 22.71 -9.33
C ASN A 66 6.52 21.25 -9.51
N LYS A 67 7.45 20.34 -9.83
CA LYS A 67 7.14 18.92 -10.00
C LYS A 67 7.12 18.20 -8.65
N GLU A 68 6.24 17.22 -8.52
CA GLU A 68 6.08 16.44 -7.30
C GLU A 68 5.57 15.03 -7.62
N GLY A 69 5.74 14.12 -6.68
CA GLY A 69 5.37 12.72 -6.80
C GLY A 69 5.92 11.90 -5.63
N LEU A 70 5.76 10.58 -5.70
CA LEU A 70 6.42 9.66 -4.79
C LEU A 70 7.94 9.82 -4.87
N THR A 71 8.62 9.67 -3.74
CA THR A 71 10.05 9.35 -3.76
C THR A 71 10.24 7.87 -4.08
N LEU A 72 11.43 7.47 -4.53
CA LEU A 72 11.74 6.06 -4.69
C LEU A 72 11.56 5.27 -3.38
N ALA A 73 11.87 5.87 -2.22
CA ALA A 73 11.56 5.28 -0.92
C ALA A 73 10.05 5.11 -0.67
N GLY A 74 9.23 6.07 -1.10
CA GLY A 74 7.77 5.99 -1.00
C GLY A 74 7.18 4.89 -1.87
N LEU A 75 7.68 4.75 -3.10
CA LEU A 75 7.33 3.66 -4.02
C LEU A 75 7.68 2.30 -3.39
N LEU A 76 8.94 2.10 -2.99
CA LEU A 76 9.41 0.85 -2.38
C LEU A 76 8.66 0.46 -1.10
N MET A 77 8.30 1.44 -0.26
CA MET A 77 7.62 1.18 1.02
C MET A 77 6.13 0.89 0.87
N PHE A 78 5.45 1.50 -0.11
CA PHE A 78 3.98 1.59 -0.08
C PHE A 78 3.27 1.37 -1.41
N SER A 79 3.96 1.18 -2.53
CA SER A 79 3.33 0.87 -3.82
C SER A 79 3.22 -0.63 -4.06
N GLU A 80 2.28 -1.07 -4.90
CA GLU A 80 2.23 -2.48 -5.33
C GLU A 80 3.46 -2.85 -6.17
N GLU A 81 3.90 -4.11 -6.13
CA GLU A 81 5.08 -4.61 -6.84
C GLU A 81 5.11 -4.20 -8.30
N ARG A 82 3.95 -4.24 -8.97
CA ARG A 82 3.82 -3.88 -10.38
C ARG A 82 4.27 -2.45 -10.66
N MET A 83 4.02 -1.53 -9.74
CA MET A 83 4.46 -0.12 -9.83
C MET A 83 5.93 0.02 -9.45
N ILE A 84 6.43 -0.81 -8.53
CA ILE A 84 7.85 -0.84 -8.16
C ILE A 84 8.69 -1.32 -9.35
N THR A 85 8.28 -2.39 -10.04
CA THR A 85 9.02 -2.97 -11.19
C THR A 85 8.98 -2.15 -12.47
N GLU A 86 8.09 -1.17 -12.58
CA GLU A 86 8.15 -0.15 -13.66
C GLU A 86 9.36 0.78 -13.52
N VAL A 87 9.83 1.01 -12.28
CA VAL A 87 11.00 1.86 -11.98
C VAL A 87 12.26 1.03 -11.71
N LEU A 88 12.10 -0.15 -11.10
CA LEU A 88 13.18 -1.06 -10.71
C LEU A 88 12.89 -2.48 -11.24
N PRO A 89 13.20 -2.80 -12.51
CA PRO A 89 12.85 -4.09 -13.12
C PRO A 89 13.47 -5.33 -12.47
N GLN A 90 14.53 -5.17 -11.66
CA GLN A 90 15.20 -6.24 -10.90
C GLN A 90 14.74 -6.31 -9.44
N TYR A 91 13.73 -5.51 -9.05
CA TYR A 91 13.17 -5.56 -7.71
C TYR A 91 12.53 -6.92 -7.46
N PHE A 92 12.96 -7.55 -6.37
CA PHE A 92 12.46 -8.85 -5.95
C PHE A 92 12.60 -8.98 -4.44
N LEU A 93 11.59 -9.57 -3.81
CA LEU A 93 11.62 -10.01 -2.42
C LEU A 93 11.22 -11.48 -2.36
N GLU A 94 11.90 -12.26 -1.54
CA GLU A 94 11.60 -13.67 -1.32
C GLU A 94 11.78 -14.03 0.15
N TYR A 95 10.80 -14.77 0.67
CA TYR A 95 11.00 -15.63 1.84
C TYR A 95 10.89 -17.07 1.38
N ARG A 96 11.81 -17.93 1.81
CA ARG A 96 11.75 -19.38 1.59
C ARG A 96 12.19 -20.15 2.83
N GLU A 97 11.55 -21.28 3.06
CA GLU A 97 11.79 -22.13 4.21
C GLU A 97 12.00 -23.56 3.75
N TYR A 98 13.07 -24.17 4.23
CA TYR A 98 13.42 -25.55 3.90
C TYR A 98 12.72 -26.51 4.85
N GLY A 99 12.11 -27.55 4.29
CA GLY A 99 11.54 -28.65 5.06
C GLY A 99 12.62 -29.60 5.60
N ASP A 100 12.18 -30.75 6.09
CA ASP A 100 13.07 -31.78 6.64
C ASP A 100 14.02 -32.42 5.61
N ASP A 101 13.65 -32.34 4.33
CA ASP A 101 14.45 -32.70 3.17
C ASP A 101 14.87 -31.40 2.46
N GLU A 102 16.16 -31.04 2.54
CA GLU A 102 16.71 -29.74 2.09
C GLU A 102 16.57 -29.50 0.57
N LEU A 103 16.10 -30.49 -0.19
CA LEU A 103 15.75 -30.36 -1.61
C LEU A 103 14.44 -29.58 -1.84
N HIS A 104 13.54 -29.47 -0.86
CA HIS A 104 12.19 -28.93 -1.06
C HIS A 104 11.79 -27.87 -0.02
N TRP A 105 11.21 -26.77 -0.53
CA TRP A 105 10.69 -25.70 0.32
C TRP A 105 9.33 -26.06 0.91
N SER A 106 9.16 -25.89 2.21
CA SER A 106 7.89 -26.10 2.94
C SER A 106 6.99 -24.87 2.90
N ASN A 107 7.58 -23.66 2.99
CA ASN A 107 6.89 -22.38 2.80
C ASN A 107 7.70 -21.45 1.89
N ARG A 108 7.01 -20.68 1.04
CA ARG A 108 7.61 -19.67 0.16
C ARG A 108 6.58 -18.61 -0.24
N PHE A 109 6.98 -17.35 -0.16
CA PHE A 109 6.26 -16.23 -0.78
C PHE A 109 7.25 -15.27 -1.44
N THR A 110 6.80 -14.55 -2.46
CA THR A 110 7.63 -13.61 -3.22
C THR A 110 6.86 -12.31 -3.52
N SER A 111 7.55 -11.21 -3.81
CA SER A 111 6.88 -9.97 -4.24
C SER A 111 6.04 -10.15 -5.52
N GLN A 112 6.32 -11.19 -6.30
CA GLN A 112 5.71 -11.49 -7.62
C GLN A 112 4.58 -12.53 -7.57
N ASP A 113 4.23 -13.07 -6.39
CA ASP A 113 3.19 -14.11 -6.31
C ASP A 113 1.75 -13.58 -6.47
N GLY A 114 1.56 -12.26 -6.41
CA GLY A 114 0.26 -11.60 -6.60
C GLY A 114 -0.75 -11.83 -5.47
N THR A 115 -0.33 -12.38 -4.32
CA THR A 115 -1.19 -12.65 -3.16
C THR A 115 -1.13 -11.55 -2.09
N TRP A 116 -0.20 -10.61 -2.22
CA TRP A 116 0.00 -9.45 -1.33
C TRP A 116 0.65 -8.30 -2.13
N SER A 117 0.83 -7.14 -1.50
CA SER A 117 1.32 -5.92 -2.16
C SER A 117 2.72 -6.02 -2.77
N GLY A 118 3.57 -6.90 -2.26
CA GLY A 118 4.98 -7.04 -2.66
C GLY A 118 5.89 -5.89 -2.20
N ASN A 119 5.42 -4.98 -1.33
CA ASN A 119 6.19 -3.81 -0.88
C ASN A 119 7.06 -4.09 0.37
N ILE A 120 8.04 -3.21 0.62
CA ILE A 120 9.02 -3.37 1.72
C ILE A 120 8.37 -3.32 3.11
N TYR A 121 7.32 -2.51 3.29
CA TYR A 121 6.66 -2.38 4.58
C TYR A 121 5.91 -3.66 4.97
N ASP A 122 5.10 -4.20 4.06
CA ASP A 122 4.35 -5.44 4.26
C ASP A 122 5.30 -6.66 4.31
N PHE A 123 6.39 -6.67 3.53
CA PHE A 123 7.39 -7.74 3.55
C PHE A 123 7.99 -7.94 4.94
N TYR A 124 8.31 -6.84 5.63
CA TYR A 124 8.80 -6.91 6.99
C TYR A 124 7.82 -7.67 7.91
N PHE A 125 6.52 -7.32 7.89
CA PHE A 125 5.54 -8.00 8.74
C PHE A 125 5.34 -9.46 8.33
N LYS A 126 5.33 -9.78 7.03
CA LYS A 126 5.25 -11.17 6.56
C LYS A 126 6.44 -12.01 7.04
N VAL A 127 7.68 -11.51 6.96
CA VAL A 127 8.85 -12.24 7.47
C VAL A 127 8.82 -12.36 9.00
N MET A 128 8.44 -11.29 9.72
CA MET A 128 8.33 -11.36 11.18
C MET A 128 7.22 -12.29 11.67
N HIS A 129 6.15 -12.48 10.87
CA HIS A 129 5.12 -13.48 11.13
C HIS A 129 5.67 -14.90 11.04
N GLU A 130 6.48 -15.21 10.02
CA GLU A 130 7.03 -16.55 9.82
C GLU A 130 8.02 -17.00 10.91
N VAL A 131 8.57 -16.07 11.69
CA VAL A 131 9.43 -16.35 12.84
C VAL A 131 8.70 -16.22 14.17
N ASN A 132 7.36 -16.23 14.20
CA ASN A 132 6.63 -16.05 15.45
C ASN A 132 6.81 -17.19 16.47
N ASP A 133 7.35 -18.32 16.03
CA ASP A 133 7.62 -19.54 16.78
C ASP A 133 9.00 -19.60 17.47
N VAL A 134 9.94 -18.69 17.14
CA VAL A 134 11.26 -18.59 17.84
C VAL A 134 11.17 -17.73 19.10
N SER A 135 12.22 -17.77 19.94
CA SER A 135 12.24 -16.99 21.19
C SER A 135 12.26 -15.48 20.92
N GLN A 136 11.78 -14.65 21.87
CA GLN A 136 11.77 -13.19 21.70
C GLN A 136 13.19 -12.62 21.42
N VAL A 137 14.22 -13.24 21.98
CA VAL A 137 15.63 -12.84 21.76
C VAL A 137 16.06 -13.11 20.31
N GLU A 138 15.66 -14.26 19.75
CA GLU A 138 15.90 -14.58 18.34
C GLU A 138 15.06 -13.69 17.41
N LYS A 139 13.80 -13.37 17.77
CA LYS A 139 12.96 -12.38 17.05
C LYS A 139 13.60 -11.00 17.01
N ASP A 140 14.15 -10.52 18.13
CA ASP A 140 14.82 -9.21 18.20
C ASP A 140 16.08 -9.19 17.29
N ALA A 141 16.81 -10.29 17.19
CA ALA A 141 17.95 -10.40 16.27
C ALA A 141 17.52 -10.51 14.79
N VAL A 142 16.48 -11.28 14.48
CA VAL A 142 15.87 -11.36 13.13
C VAL A 142 15.37 -9.99 12.70
N HIS A 143 14.68 -9.26 13.58
CA HIS A 143 14.24 -7.89 13.34
C HIS A 143 15.42 -6.98 12.96
N GLU A 144 16.51 -7.00 13.73
CA GLU A 144 17.69 -6.18 13.48
C GLU A 144 18.40 -6.57 12.17
N ALA A 145 18.60 -7.87 11.89
CA ALA A 145 19.17 -8.31 10.62
C ALA A 145 18.31 -7.90 9.41
N LEU A 146 16.98 -8.03 9.53
CA LEU A 146 16.03 -7.72 8.46
C LEU A 146 15.96 -6.21 8.19
N MET A 147 15.93 -5.40 9.25
CA MET A 147 16.02 -3.94 9.14
C MET A 147 17.31 -3.53 8.42
N ASN A 148 18.46 -4.12 8.79
CA ASN A 148 19.73 -3.83 8.15
C ASN A 148 19.74 -4.26 6.66
N ALA A 149 19.23 -5.44 6.34
CA ALA A 149 19.10 -5.93 4.95
C ALA A 149 18.24 -4.99 4.09
N ILE A 150 17.14 -4.48 4.63
CA ILE A 150 16.23 -3.52 3.98
C ILE A 150 16.91 -2.14 3.77
N VAL A 151 17.35 -1.48 4.86
CA VAL A 151 17.81 -0.08 4.76
C VAL A 151 19.19 0.07 4.08
N HIS A 152 19.93 -1.02 3.96
CA HIS A 152 21.21 -1.10 3.24
C HIS A 152 21.13 -1.83 1.88
N ALA A 153 19.97 -2.24 1.37
CA ALA A 153 19.87 -2.84 0.03
C ALA A 153 20.23 -1.84 -1.09
N ASP A 154 20.94 -2.33 -2.11
CA ASP A 154 21.09 -1.66 -3.42
C ASP A 154 19.95 -2.10 -4.36
N TYR A 155 18.80 -1.44 -4.27
CA TYR A 155 17.59 -1.80 -5.03
C TYR A 155 17.70 -1.65 -6.56
N SER A 156 18.81 -1.11 -7.07
CA SER A 156 19.14 -1.12 -8.51
C SER A 156 19.99 -2.33 -8.93
N GLY A 157 20.36 -3.21 -7.98
CA GLY A 157 21.15 -4.42 -8.22
C GLY A 157 20.29 -5.69 -8.33
N ASP A 158 20.90 -6.77 -8.80
CA ASP A 158 20.22 -8.03 -9.13
C ASP A 158 19.91 -8.90 -7.90
N GLY A 159 18.88 -9.75 -8.04
CA GLY A 159 18.60 -10.87 -7.14
C GLY A 159 17.92 -10.53 -5.82
N GLY A 160 17.55 -9.27 -5.58
CA GLY A 160 16.61 -8.88 -4.53
C GLY A 160 16.99 -9.21 -3.08
N ILE A 161 16.09 -8.92 -2.15
CA ILE A 161 16.23 -9.33 -0.74
C ILE A 161 15.64 -10.74 -0.60
N ILE A 162 16.45 -11.68 -0.10
CA ILE A 162 16.06 -13.07 0.14
C ILE A 162 16.25 -13.37 1.62
N VAL A 163 15.20 -13.92 2.25
CA VAL A 163 15.24 -14.47 3.60
C VAL A 163 15.04 -15.98 3.50
N GLU A 164 15.95 -16.73 4.08
CA GLU A 164 15.97 -18.19 4.04
C GLU A 164 15.94 -18.75 5.46
N ARG A 165 14.92 -19.56 5.78
CA ARG A 165 14.83 -20.29 7.05
C ARG A 165 15.24 -21.75 6.85
N GLN A 166 16.17 -22.21 7.68
CA GLN A 166 16.63 -23.59 7.76
C GLN A 166 16.45 -24.12 9.19
N ARG A 167 16.66 -25.43 9.41
CA ARG A 167 16.49 -26.08 10.74
C ARG A 167 17.35 -25.51 11.88
N SER A 168 18.42 -24.76 11.59
CA SER A 168 19.36 -24.27 12.62
C SER A 168 19.83 -22.83 12.39
N CYS A 169 19.29 -22.13 11.39
CA CYS A 169 19.63 -20.75 11.11
C CYS A 169 18.54 -20.02 10.30
N ILE A 170 18.59 -18.69 10.33
CA ILE A 170 17.97 -17.83 9.33
C ILE A 170 19.07 -17.03 8.65
N GLN A 171 19.08 -17.10 7.33
CA GLN A 171 19.97 -16.35 6.46
C GLN A 171 19.20 -15.20 5.81
N MET A 172 19.77 -14.00 5.82
CA MET A 172 19.22 -12.83 5.15
C MET A 172 20.24 -12.29 4.18
N SER A 173 19.80 -11.99 2.97
CA SER A 173 20.72 -11.57 1.93
C SER A 173 20.14 -10.47 1.06
N ASN A 174 20.91 -9.41 0.87
CA ASN A 174 20.52 -8.22 0.13
C ASN A 174 21.56 -7.84 -0.94
N PRO A 175 21.15 -7.18 -2.04
CA PRO A 175 22.08 -6.59 -2.98
C PRO A 175 22.85 -5.44 -2.34
N GLY A 176 24.09 -5.23 -2.80
CA GLY A 176 25.06 -4.30 -2.23
C GLY A 176 25.99 -4.94 -1.19
N LEU A 177 27.23 -4.45 -1.14
CA LEU A 177 28.23 -4.76 -0.08
C LEU A 177 28.08 -3.78 1.09
N PHE A 178 29.00 -3.70 2.04
CA PHE A 178 28.99 -2.57 2.99
C PHE A 178 29.53 -1.28 2.34
N GLY A 179 29.11 -0.12 2.86
CA GLY A 179 29.65 1.20 2.47
C GLY A 179 30.90 1.61 3.27
N ILE A 180 31.30 0.81 4.26
CA ILE A 180 32.45 0.99 5.16
C ILE A 180 33.10 -0.38 5.42
N PRO A 181 34.37 -0.45 5.87
CA PRO A 181 34.98 -1.71 6.28
C PRO A 181 34.19 -2.44 7.36
N LEU A 182 34.13 -3.78 7.30
CA LEU A 182 33.35 -4.60 8.24
C LEU A 182 33.80 -4.40 9.70
N GLU A 183 35.11 -4.30 9.95
CA GLU A 183 35.68 -3.97 11.27
C GLU A 183 35.13 -2.65 11.84
N GLN A 184 34.95 -1.64 10.98
CA GLN A 184 34.40 -0.35 11.38
C GLN A 184 32.90 -0.43 11.65
N ALA A 185 32.16 -1.24 10.88
CA ALA A 185 30.73 -1.47 11.11
C ALA A 185 30.47 -2.21 12.43
N ASN A 186 31.24 -3.25 12.73
CA ASN A 186 31.19 -3.99 13.99
C ASN A 186 31.61 -3.09 15.18
N SER A 187 32.60 -2.22 14.97
CA SER A 187 32.99 -1.18 15.95
C SER A 187 31.86 -0.20 16.29
N GLY A 188 30.84 -0.09 15.43
CA GLY A 188 29.63 0.70 15.65
C GLY A 188 29.84 2.22 15.62
N GLY A 189 28.74 2.97 15.78
CA GLY A 189 28.77 4.45 15.83
C GLY A 189 29.01 5.17 14.50
N VAL A 190 29.43 4.46 13.44
CA VAL A 190 29.47 4.94 12.06
C VAL A 190 28.68 3.97 11.18
N SER A 191 27.78 4.49 10.34
CA SER A 191 27.02 3.71 9.36
C SER A 191 26.81 4.51 8.08
N TYR A 192 26.89 3.84 6.93
CA TYR A 192 26.54 4.39 5.62
C TYR A 192 25.17 3.85 5.17
N LEU A 193 24.13 4.65 5.38
CA LEU A 193 22.76 4.33 4.98
C LEU A 193 22.62 4.48 3.46
N ARG A 194 22.19 3.41 2.75
CA ARG A 194 21.84 3.51 1.33
C ARG A 194 20.50 4.19 1.13
N ASN A 195 19.52 3.83 1.97
CA ASN A 195 18.14 4.27 1.87
C ASN A 195 17.76 5.13 3.09
N PRO A 196 18.23 6.39 3.19
CA PRO A 196 18.02 7.25 4.36
C PRO A 196 16.57 7.69 4.59
N ASN A 197 15.73 7.84 3.56
CA ASN A 197 14.29 8.09 3.74
C ASN A 197 13.57 6.83 4.22
N MET A 198 13.94 5.66 3.70
CA MET A 198 13.41 4.37 4.19
C MET A 198 13.75 4.15 5.67
N PHE A 199 15.01 4.33 6.06
CA PHE A 199 15.46 4.30 7.45
C PHE A 199 14.75 5.34 8.32
N LYS A 200 14.53 6.55 7.81
CA LYS A 200 13.76 7.62 8.49
C LYS A 200 12.31 7.20 8.73
N MET A 201 11.68 6.47 7.80
CA MET A 201 10.33 5.94 7.98
C MET A 201 10.28 4.88 9.09
N PHE A 202 11.18 3.89 9.08
CA PHE A 202 11.25 2.91 10.17
C PHE A 202 11.58 3.52 11.54
N ILE A 203 12.39 4.60 11.62
CA ILE A 203 12.59 5.37 12.85
C ILE A 203 11.28 5.96 13.39
N TYR A 204 10.38 6.45 12.52
CA TYR A 204 9.17 7.12 12.98
C TYR A 204 8.19 6.17 13.69
N ILE A 205 8.22 4.88 13.33
CA ILE A 205 7.47 3.79 13.98
C ILE A 205 8.34 3.00 14.99
N GLN A 206 9.50 3.53 15.38
CA GLN A 206 10.46 2.93 16.34
C GLN A 206 11.08 1.58 15.94
N PHE A 207 10.99 1.16 14.68
CA PHE A 207 11.61 -0.08 14.18
C PHE A 207 13.13 0.07 13.92
N CYS A 208 13.66 1.29 13.91
CA CYS A 208 15.10 1.54 13.79
C CYS A 208 15.61 2.50 14.87
N LYS A 209 16.83 2.24 15.38
CA LYS A 209 17.55 3.10 16.32
C LYS A 209 18.72 3.82 15.62
N ARG A 210 18.90 5.12 15.86
CA ARG A 210 19.96 5.94 15.22
C ARG A 210 21.40 5.65 15.70
N ALA A 211 21.58 4.80 16.71
CA ALA A 211 22.86 4.67 17.41
C ALA A 211 23.94 3.87 16.64
N GLY A 212 23.61 3.22 15.52
CA GLY A 212 24.56 2.38 14.78
C GLY A 212 25.08 1.21 15.62
N VAL A 213 24.18 0.60 16.40
CA VAL A 213 24.47 -0.49 17.36
C VAL A 213 23.94 -1.84 16.90
N GLY A 214 23.27 -1.94 15.75
CA GLY A 214 22.54 -3.15 15.33
C GLY A 214 23.40 -4.41 15.29
N LEU A 215 24.55 -4.33 14.61
CA LEU A 215 25.54 -5.41 14.59
C LEU A 215 25.99 -5.81 16.00
N LYS A 216 26.20 -4.85 16.91
CA LYS A 216 26.55 -5.12 18.32
C LYS A 216 25.42 -5.76 19.13
N THR A 217 24.17 -5.42 18.84
CA THR A 217 23.00 -6.10 19.42
C THR A 217 23.04 -7.58 19.03
N MET A 218 23.28 -7.89 17.75
CA MET A 218 23.41 -9.27 17.26
C MET A 218 24.66 -9.99 17.79
N GLU A 219 25.81 -9.30 17.90
CA GLU A 219 27.02 -9.82 18.57
C GLU A 219 26.75 -10.21 20.03
N THR A 220 25.95 -9.40 20.74
CA THR A 220 25.59 -9.64 22.14
C THR A 220 24.61 -10.81 22.27
N ILE A 221 23.61 -10.91 21.39
CA ILE A 221 22.62 -11.99 21.39
C ILE A 221 23.29 -13.33 21.07
N TYR A 222 24.09 -13.40 20.01
CA TYR A 222 24.70 -14.66 19.55
C TYR A 222 26.12 -14.90 20.06
N SER A 223 26.65 -14.09 20.97
CA SER A 223 28.02 -14.23 21.49
C SER A 223 29.07 -14.42 20.37
N GLN A 224 28.96 -13.60 19.31
CA GLN A 224 29.78 -13.65 18.08
C GLN A 224 29.60 -14.89 17.18
N GLN A 225 28.54 -15.69 17.35
CA GLN A 225 28.29 -16.88 16.51
C GLN A 225 27.54 -16.63 15.19
N PHE A 226 27.08 -15.40 14.93
CA PHE A 226 26.48 -15.04 13.64
C PHE A 226 27.56 -14.67 12.61
N ALA A 227 27.28 -14.92 11.32
CA ALA A 227 28.20 -14.62 10.23
C ALA A 227 27.73 -13.42 9.39
N VAL A 228 28.68 -12.65 8.86
CA VAL A 228 28.44 -11.62 7.83
C VAL A 228 29.41 -11.88 6.69
N GLU A 229 28.89 -12.23 5.52
CA GLU A 229 29.66 -12.57 4.34
C GLU A 229 29.40 -11.56 3.21
N GLN A 230 30.44 -11.27 2.42
CA GLN A 230 30.38 -10.31 1.31
C GLN A 230 30.88 -10.96 0.03
N TYR A 231 29.95 -11.17 -0.89
CA TYR A 231 30.18 -11.81 -2.17
C TYR A 231 30.49 -10.75 -3.22
N ASP A 232 31.78 -10.50 -3.41
CA ASP A 232 32.30 -9.37 -4.18
C ASP A 232 31.93 -9.44 -5.68
N PHE A 233 31.75 -10.64 -6.23
CA PHE A 233 31.34 -10.84 -7.63
C PHE A 233 29.85 -10.57 -7.84
N GLN A 234 28.99 -11.17 -7.01
CA GLN A 234 27.54 -10.95 -7.00
C GLN A 234 27.14 -9.58 -6.42
N LYS A 235 28.09 -8.82 -5.86
CA LYS A 235 27.87 -7.60 -5.06
C LYS A 235 26.74 -7.78 -4.04
N ARG A 236 26.83 -8.85 -3.25
CA ARG A 236 25.77 -9.29 -2.33
C ARG A 236 26.29 -9.42 -0.90
N THR A 237 25.50 -8.98 0.06
CA THR A 237 25.74 -9.22 1.50
C THR A 237 24.87 -10.38 1.95
N VAL A 238 25.41 -11.22 2.84
CA VAL A 238 24.69 -12.29 3.53
C VAL A 238 24.94 -12.14 5.04
N VAL A 239 23.87 -12.23 5.84
CA VAL A 239 23.92 -12.28 7.30
C VAL A 239 23.25 -13.58 7.73
N THR A 240 23.97 -14.44 8.46
CA THR A 240 23.46 -15.74 8.90
C THR A 240 23.39 -15.78 10.41
N LEU A 241 22.16 -15.85 10.93
CA LEU A 241 21.86 -15.96 12.36
C LEU A 241 21.65 -17.43 12.72
N PRO A 242 22.47 -18.05 13.58
CA PRO A 242 22.15 -19.38 14.12
C PRO A 242 20.90 -19.28 15.01
N ILE A 243 20.07 -20.32 15.05
CA ILE A 243 18.88 -20.37 15.90
C ILE A 243 18.95 -21.64 16.75
N VAL A 244 18.69 -21.48 18.05
CA VAL A 244 18.96 -22.50 19.08
C VAL A 244 17.72 -23.36 19.33
N SER A 245 16.51 -22.81 19.10
CA SER A 245 15.27 -23.57 19.18
C SER A 245 14.28 -23.19 18.07
N PHE A 246 14.02 -24.15 17.18
CA PHE A 246 12.78 -24.18 16.41
C PHE A 246 11.86 -25.27 17.00
N PRO A 247 10.59 -24.96 17.32
CA PRO A 247 9.57 -25.99 17.43
C PRO A 247 9.37 -26.67 16.06
N GLU A 248 9.08 -27.98 16.05
CA GLU A 248 8.63 -28.65 14.83
C GLU A 248 7.29 -28.04 14.39
N ARG A 249 7.26 -27.39 13.22
CA ARG A 249 6.02 -26.94 12.59
C ARG A 249 5.20 -28.18 12.26
N HIS A 250 4.14 -28.40 13.02
CA HIS A 250 3.14 -29.42 12.69
C HIS A 250 2.34 -28.97 11.47
N ASP A 251 2.09 -29.87 10.53
CA ASP A 251 1.33 -29.62 9.30
C ASP A 251 -0.15 -29.29 9.58
N TYR A 252 -0.43 -28.04 9.97
CA TYR A 252 -1.79 -27.52 10.11
C TYR A 252 -2.27 -26.92 8.78
N ILE A 253 -3.05 -27.70 8.04
CA ILE A 253 -3.69 -27.29 6.80
C ILE A 253 -4.96 -26.46 7.10
N ASN A 254 -5.03 -25.29 6.44
CA ASN A 254 -6.18 -24.40 6.27
C ASN A 254 -6.78 -23.73 7.51
N GLU A 255 -6.51 -22.42 7.65
CA GLU A 255 -7.52 -21.40 7.34
C GLU A 255 -6.83 -20.15 6.78
N ILE A 256 -7.28 -19.64 5.61
CA ILE A 256 -6.84 -18.33 5.10
C ILE A 256 -7.65 -17.29 5.85
N GLU A 257 -7.13 -16.89 7.01
CA GLU A 257 -7.64 -15.74 7.74
C GLU A 257 -7.23 -14.46 6.99
N VAL A 258 -8.15 -13.50 6.93
CA VAL A 258 -7.99 -12.31 6.06
C VAL A 258 -6.91 -11.40 6.61
N LEU A 259 -6.17 -10.74 5.70
CA LEU A 259 -5.09 -9.76 5.93
C LEU A 259 -5.40 -8.58 6.90
N SER A 260 -6.59 -8.53 7.52
CA SER A 260 -6.99 -7.51 8.48
C SER A 260 -6.51 -7.77 9.92
N ASP A 261 -6.31 -9.03 10.35
CA ASP A 261 -6.10 -9.35 11.78
C ASP A 261 -4.63 -9.50 12.20
N TRP A 262 -3.72 -9.85 11.28
CA TRP A 262 -2.29 -10.09 11.57
C TRP A 262 -1.50 -8.85 12.01
N MET A 263 -2.16 -7.70 12.07
CA MET A 263 -1.60 -6.37 12.32
C MET A 263 -1.95 -5.81 13.70
N GLY A 264 -2.72 -6.56 14.50
CA GLY A 264 -3.06 -6.23 15.89
C GLY A 264 -1.85 -6.22 16.82
N ASP A 265 -1.14 -7.35 16.89
CA ASP A 265 -0.18 -7.68 17.94
C ASP A 265 1.29 -7.81 17.46
N ALA A 266 1.78 -6.82 16.72
CA ALA A 266 3.23 -6.68 16.51
C ALA A 266 3.92 -6.31 17.84
N PRO A 267 4.82 -7.14 18.41
CA PRO A 267 5.40 -6.85 19.72
C PRO A 267 6.36 -5.65 19.63
N LEU A 268 6.09 -4.61 20.42
CA LEU A 268 7.09 -3.59 20.72
C LEU A 268 8.24 -4.23 21.50
N SER A 269 9.46 -4.17 20.97
CA SER A 269 10.66 -4.67 21.64
C SER A 269 11.00 -3.79 22.86
N ASN A 270 10.41 -4.16 24.00
CA ASN A 270 10.53 -3.51 25.31
C ASN A 270 11.95 -3.62 25.90
N SER A 271 12.92 -3.00 25.23
CA SER A 271 14.28 -2.79 25.73
C SER A 271 14.30 -1.56 26.66
N ILE A 272 13.77 -1.80 27.87
CA ILE A 272 14.00 -1.13 29.15
C ILE A 272 14.68 0.25 29.09
N ASN A 273 13.95 1.28 29.53
CA ASN A 273 14.51 2.28 30.44
C ASN A 273 13.46 2.61 31.50
N LYS A 274 13.82 2.47 32.77
CA LYS A 274 12.97 2.78 33.93
C LYS A 274 13.62 3.91 34.72
N GLU A 275 12.76 4.64 35.44
CA GLU A 275 13.07 5.75 36.36
C GLU A 275 13.42 7.10 35.70
N ASN A 276 12.89 8.25 36.15
CA ASN A 276 11.73 8.49 37.03
C ASN A 276 11.22 9.94 36.86
N ASN A 277 10.09 10.26 37.49
CA ASN A 277 9.43 11.58 37.66
C ASN A 277 8.40 12.00 36.58
N SER A 278 7.20 12.52 36.90
CA SER A 278 6.15 12.04 37.84
C SER A 278 4.93 13.00 37.86
N TYR A 279 3.75 12.43 38.15
CA TYR A 279 2.51 13.06 38.67
C TYR A 279 1.57 13.89 37.78
N ASN A 280 0.38 13.30 37.61
CA ASN A 280 -0.98 13.88 37.66
C ASN A 280 -1.46 14.79 36.50
N ASN A 281 -2.76 14.84 36.16
CA ASN A 281 -3.95 14.44 36.94
C ASN A 281 -5.10 13.86 36.10
N ASP A 282 -6.11 13.29 36.78
CA ASP A 282 -7.28 12.58 36.26
C ASP A 282 -8.36 13.42 35.51
N GLN A 283 -9.24 12.66 34.83
CA GLN A 283 -10.64 12.95 34.46
C GLN A 283 -10.98 14.02 33.40
N ASN A 284 -11.37 13.54 32.22
CA ASN A 284 -12.64 13.79 31.49
C ASN A 284 -12.40 13.54 29.98
N SER A 285 -13.33 13.10 29.14
CA SER A 285 -14.66 12.49 29.23
C SER A 285 -15.09 12.33 27.76
N VAL A 286 -15.69 11.19 27.42
CA VAL A 286 -16.57 10.93 26.26
C VAL A 286 -16.90 12.16 25.37
N ASN A 287 -16.64 12.08 24.07
CA ASN A 287 -17.71 12.32 23.11
C ASN A 287 -17.50 11.70 21.72
N ASN A 288 -18.62 11.25 21.13
CA ASN A 288 -18.72 10.81 19.75
C ASN A 288 -18.76 11.99 18.77
N GLU A 289 -18.20 11.73 17.61
CA GLU A 289 -18.58 12.15 16.25
C GLU A 289 -19.59 13.30 15.98
N PHE A 290 -19.19 14.08 14.95
CA PHE A 290 -19.92 14.86 13.95
C PHE A 290 -20.27 16.37 14.13
N GLU A 291 -19.65 17.12 13.21
CA GLU A 291 -19.99 18.39 12.54
C GLU A 291 -20.38 19.66 13.32
N SER A 292 -19.88 20.80 12.81
CA SER A 292 -20.39 22.13 13.14
C SER A 292 -20.61 22.99 11.88
N VAL A 293 -21.87 23.34 11.63
CA VAL A 293 -22.26 24.48 10.79
C VAL A 293 -23.33 25.28 11.55
N ASN A 294 -23.31 26.61 11.38
CA ASN A 294 -23.94 27.57 12.29
C ASN A 294 -25.49 27.61 12.28
N LYS A 295 -26.03 27.96 13.47
CA LYS A 295 -27.14 28.91 13.79
C LYS A 295 -27.97 29.48 12.62
N ASP A 296 -29.30 29.66 12.71
CA ASP A 296 -30.14 30.11 13.85
C ASP A 296 -31.59 29.53 13.79
N PRO A 297 -32.46 29.73 14.82
CA PRO A 297 -33.65 28.89 15.06
C PRO A 297 -35.02 29.49 14.68
N ASN A 298 -36.05 28.64 14.47
CA ASN A 298 -37.38 28.88 15.06
C ASN A 298 -38.38 27.68 15.05
N SER A 299 -39.26 27.71 16.06
CA SER A 299 -40.62 27.12 16.18
C SER A 299 -40.90 25.60 16.01
N LEU A 300 -40.98 24.93 17.18
CA LEU A 300 -42.16 24.22 17.74
C LEU A 300 -42.87 23.05 17.00
N ASN A 301 -42.86 21.91 17.71
CA ASN A 301 -43.95 20.93 17.94
C ASN A 301 -44.63 20.20 16.75
N ILE A 302 -44.59 18.85 16.78
CA ILE A 302 -45.68 17.99 17.32
C ILE A 302 -45.20 16.51 17.29
N GLU A 303 -45.48 15.74 18.35
CA GLU A 303 -45.28 14.29 18.39
C GLU A 303 -46.40 13.54 17.62
N ILE A 304 -46.12 12.34 17.10
CA ILE A 304 -47.00 11.16 17.16
C ILE A 304 -46.16 9.91 16.84
N ASN A 305 -46.42 8.82 17.57
CA ASN A 305 -45.69 7.54 17.53
C ASN A 305 -46.40 6.50 16.60
N PRO A 306 -45.88 5.28 16.37
CA PRO A 306 -45.99 4.54 15.11
C PRO A 306 -47.06 3.42 15.13
N VAL A 307 -47.16 2.61 14.04
CA VAL A 307 -47.45 1.14 14.10
C VAL A 307 -47.33 0.42 12.73
N ASN A 308 -47.16 -0.92 12.78
CA ASN A 308 -47.02 -1.95 11.71
C ASN A 308 -45.61 -2.12 11.12
N LYS A 309 -44.85 -3.21 11.34
CA LYS A 309 -45.13 -4.66 11.57
C LYS A 309 -45.72 -5.32 10.31
N VAL A 310 -44.97 -6.20 9.63
CA VAL A 310 -44.92 -7.69 9.75
C VAL A 310 -43.67 -8.15 8.96
N LEU A 311 -42.71 -8.92 9.53
CA LEU A 311 -42.56 -10.41 9.46
C LEU A 311 -42.71 -10.98 8.01
N ASP A 312 -42.05 -12.01 7.49
CA ASP A 312 -40.95 -12.94 7.88
C ASP A 312 -40.58 -13.79 6.62
N SER A 313 -39.49 -14.55 6.47
CA SER A 313 -38.16 -14.64 7.13
C SER A 313 -37.26 -15.67 6.37
N ILE A 314 -36.04 -15.95 6.88
CA ILE A 314 -35.21 -17.17 6.68
C ILE A 314 -34.51 -17.36 5.30
N ASN A 315 -33.18 -17.20 5.17
CA ASN A 315 -32.04 -18.13 5.52
C ASN A 315 -31.95 -19.37 4.60
N LYS A 316 -30.85 -19.68 3.87
CA LYS A 316 -29.43 -19.80 4.27
C LYS A 316 -28.53 -20.04 3.03
N LYS A 317 -27.21 -19.74 3.17
CA LYS A 317 -26.01 -20.38 2.56
C LYS A 317 -26.08 -20.79 1.06
N ASP A 318 -25.18 -20.32 0.19
CA ASP A 318 -23.78 -20.79 0.17
C ASP A 318 -22.76 -19.79 -0.45
N SER A 319 -21.50 -20.21 -0.49
CA SER A 319 -20.27 -19.47 -0.81
C SER A 319 -20.10 -18.95 -2.25
N SER A 320 -19.42 -17.80 -2.38
CA SER A 320 -18.28 -17.51 -3.30
C SER A 320 -17.93 -16.02 -3.16
N VAL A 321 -16.70 -15.65 -2.81
CA VAL A 321 -15.51 -15.55 -3.68
C VAL A 321 -15.84 -14.80 -4.98
N ASN A 322 -15.68 -13.47 -4.94
CA ASN A 322 -15.33 -12.69 -6.13
C ASN A 322 -13.89 -12.19 -5.96
N LYS A 323 -12.96 -12.89 -6.61
CA LYS A 323 -11.81 -12.20 -7.21
C LYS A 323 -12.36 -11.38 -8.36
N ASP A 324 -11.91 -10.15 -8.52
CA ASP A 324 -12.03 -9.42 -9.79
C ASP A 324 -10.63 -9.12 -10.31
N ASP A 325 -10.31 -9.72 -11.46
CA ASP A 325 -9.16 -9.35 -12.29
C ASP A 325 -9.25 -7.89 -12.74
N ASN A 326 -8.11 -7.28 -13.07
CA ASN A 326 -8.10 -6.21 -14.07
C ASN A 326 -6.83 -6.25 -14.96
N SER A 327 -6.75 -7.27 -15.83
CA SER A 327 -6.00 -7.12 -17.09
C SER A 327 -6.92 -6.49 -18.16
N VAL A 328 -7.16 -5.17 -18.07
CA VAL A 328 -7.89 -4.45 -19.11
C VAL A 328 -6.95 -4.09 -20.26
N ASN A 329 -6.70 -5.09 -21.10
CA ASN A 329 -6.26 -4.86 -22.46
C ASN A 329 -7.40 -4.16 -23.22
N ILE A 330 -7.23 -2.88 -23.58
CA ILE A 330 -8.24 -2.12 -24.34
C ILE A 330 -8.18 -2.55 -25.81
N SER A 331 -8.76 -3.71 -26.09
CA SER A 331 -9.30 -4.06 -27.40
C SER A 331 -10.81 -3.84 -27.36
N PHE A 332 -11.27 -2.68 -27.82
CA PHE A 332 -12.71 -2.49 -28.09
C PHE A 332 -13.09 -3.38 -29.28
N ASN A 333 -13.73 -4.52 -29.01
CA ASN A 333 -14.36 -5.28 -30.08
C ASN A 333 -15.49 -6.21 -29.60
N SER A 334 -16.41 -6.50 -30.53
CA SER A 334 -17.53 -7.45 -30.42
C SER A 334 -18.74 -6.98 -29.56
N VAL A 335 -20.00 -7.04 -30.02
CA VAL A 335 -20.55 -7.39 -31.34
C VAL A 335 -21.73 -6.46 -31.66
N ASN A 336 -21.64 -5.75 -32.77
CA ASN A 336 -22.71 -5.55 -33.75
C ASN A 336 -22.04 -5.08 -35.05
N LYS A 337 -22.45 -5.60 -36.20
CA LYS A 337 -21.95 -5.11 -37.50
C LYS A 337 -22.56 -3.73 -37.77
N LEU A 338 -21.81 -2.71 -37.40
CA LEU A 338 -21.87 -1.35 -37.93
C LEU A 338 -20.47 -1.05 -38.49
N ASP A 339 -20.38 -0.25 -39.54
CA ASP A 339 -19.12 -0.13 -40.28
C ASP A 339 -18.03 0.54 -39.43
N GLU A 340 -16.77 0.10 -39.57
CA GLU A 340 -15.64 0.59 -38.76
C GLU A 340 -15.40 2.11 -38.90
N GLU A 341 -15.94 2.73 -39.96
CA GLU A 341 -15.93 4.18 -40.15
C GLU A 341 -16.99 4.89 -39.29
N GLU A 342 -18.16 4.28 -39.04
CA GLU A 342 -19.20 4.84 -38.18
C GLU A 342 -18.78 4.85 -36.71
N GLU A 343 -18.21 3.75 -36.18
CA GLU A 343 -17.80 3.69 -34.77
C GLU A 343 -16.66 4.67 -34.47
N ARG A 344 -15.69 4.82 -35.38
CA ARG A 344 -14.62 5.85 -35.26
C ARG A 344 -15.16 7.27 -35.29
N ASN A 345 -16.21 7.54 -36.06
CA ASN A 345 -16.85 8.86 -36.14
C ASN A 345 -17.64 9.19 -34.85
N ILE A 346 -18.39 8.21 -34.33
CA ILE A 346 -19.10 8.32 -33.05
C ILE A 346 -18.12 8.61 -31.90
N ASP A 347 -16.98 7.92 -31.85
CA ASP A 347 -15.99 8.16 -30.81
C ASP A 347 -15.38 9.57 -30.92
N GLN A 348 -15.04 10.06 -32.12
CA GLN A 348 -14.59 11.45 -32.29
C GLN A 348 -15.63 12.48 -31.81
N GLU A 349 -16.91 12.24 -32.08
CA GLU A 349 -17.99 13.10 -31.62
C GLU A 349 -18.16 13.10 -30.09
N LEU A 350 -18.07 11.92 -29.45
CA LEU A 350 -18.10 11.78 -27.99
C LEU A 350 -16.92 12.52 -27.34
N TRP A 351 -15.71 12.41 -27.90
CA TRP A 351 -14.53 13.15 -27.42
C TRP A 351 -14.71 14.66 -27.57
N SER A 352 -15.33 15.13 -28.65
CA SER A 352 -15.64 16.55 -28.88
C SER A 352 -16.65 17.10 -27.84
N ILE A 353 -17.77 16.40 -27.63
CA ILE A 353 -18.79 16.76 -26.62
C ILE A 353 -18.16 16.87 -25.22
N ALA A 354 -17.29 15.93 -24.85
CA ALA A 354 -16.65 15.89 -23.54
C ALA A 354 -15.48 16.89 -23.36
N GLU A 355 -15.03 17.56 -24.42
CA GLU A 355 -13.83 18.42 -24.39
C GLU A 355 -13.93 19.55 -23.34
N ILE A 356 -15.10 20.16 -23.18
CA ILE A 356 -15.32 21.26 -22.23
C ILE A 356 -15.17 20.82 -20.76
N ALA A 357 -15.47 19.56 -20.44
CA ALA A 357 -15.30 18.99 -19.10
C ALA A 357 -13.83 18.70 -18.79
N ARG A 358 -13.07 18.24 -19.80
CA ARG A 358 -11.63 17.98 -19.70
C ARG A 358 -10.82 19.28 -19.59
N LYS A 359 -11.10 20.29 -20.43
CA LYS A 359 -10.39 21.59 -20.41
C LYS A 359 -10.64 22.43 -19.15
N LYS A 360 -11.74 22.23 -18.42
CA LYS A 360 -12.10 23.03 -17.23
C LYS A 360 -12.15 22.17 -15.96
N LYS A 361 -11.15 22.33 -15.08
CA LYS A 361 -11.06 21.64 -13.78
C LYS A 361 -12.33 21.79 -12.92
N ARG A 362 -13.00 22.93 -12.98
CA ARG A 362 -14.32 23.17 -12.37
C ARG A 362 -15.32 23.63 -13.44
N LEU A 363 -16.44 22.92 -13.55
CA LEU A 363 -17.55 23.23 -14.45
C LEU A 363 -18.81 23.49 -13.60
N ALA A 364 -19.73 24.33 -14.07
CA ALA A 364 -21.01 24.55 -13.39
C ALA A 364 -21.84 23.25 -13.41
N PRO A 365 -22.52 22.85 -12.31
CA PRO A 365 -23.22 21.56 -12.24
C PRO A 365 -24.21 21.32 -13.40
N ALA A 366 -25.07 22.32 -13.69
CA ALA A 366 -26.02 22.25 -14.80
C ALA A 366 -25.36 22.01 -16.18
N LYS A 367 -24.14 22.54 -16.40
CA LYS A 367 -23.40 22.32 -17.66
C LYS A 367 -22.75 20.93 -17.69
N MET A 368 -22.34 20.38 -16.54
CA MET A 368 -21.89 18.99 -16.46
C MET A 368 -23.04 18.01 -16.72
N GLU A 369 -24.22 18.27 -16.13
CA GLU A 369 -25.45 17.50 -16.39
C GLU A 369 -25.82 17.50 -17.88
N GLU A 370 -25.78 18.67 -18.54
CA GLU A 370 -26.03 18.79 -19.97
C GLU A 370 -25.06 17.95 -20.82
N VAL A 371 -23.76 17.99 -20.52
CA VAL A 371 -22.74 17.21 -21.25
C VAL A 371 -22.95 15.71 -21.04
N ILE A 372 -23.22 15.26 -19.81
CA ILE A 372 -23.54 13.85 -19.51
C ILE A 372 -24.74 13.38 -20.33
N LEU A 373 -25.82 14.16 -20.39
CA LEU A 373 -27.02 13.82 -21.16
C LEU A 373 -26.75 13.81 -22.66
N GLN A 374 -25.90 14.69 -23.19
CA GLN A 374 -25.50 14.67 -24.61
C GLN A 374 -24.71 13.41 -24.96
N LEU A 375 -23.74 13.01 -24.13
CA LEU A 375 -22.97 11.77 -24.32
C LEU A 375 -23.88 10.53 -24.29
N CYS A 376 -24.70 10.39 -23.25
CA CYS A 376 -25.65 9.27 -23.08
C CYS A 376 -26.83 9.28 -24.08
N ALA A 377 -27.01 10.35 -24.86
CA ALA A 377 -27.96 10.39 -25.97
C ALA A 377 -27.38 9.86 -27.29
N ARG A 378 -26.04 9.91 -27.47
CA ARG A 378 -25.38 9.35 -28.66
C ARG A 378 -25.15 7.84 -28.55
N ARG A 379 -24.74 7.38 -27.37
CA ARG A 379 -24.41 5.96 -27.11
C ARG A 379 -24.75 5.60 -25.66
N PRO A 380 -25.24 4.39 -25.36
CA PRO A 380 -25.29 3.88 -23.99
C PRO A 380 -23.87 3.79 -23.41
N LEU A 381 -23.57 4.54 -22.35
CA LEU A 381 -22.22 4.63 -21.76
C LEU A 381 -22.19 4.08 -20.33
N MET A 382 -21.19 3.26 -20.05
CA MET A 382 -20.91 2.74 -18.70
C MET A 382 -20.29 3.83 -17.82
N LEU A 383 -20.35 3.67 -16.50
CA LEU A 383 -19.73 4.63 -15.56
C LEU A 383 -18.23 4.85 -15.83
N LYS A 384 -17.49 3.77 -16.11
CA LYS A 384 -16.05 3.80 -16.47
C LYS A 384 -15.79 4.56 -17.77
N GLN A 385 -16.72 4.51 -18.74
CA GLN A 385 -16.61 5.23 -20.01
C GLN A 385 -16.91 6.73 -19.84
N LEU A 386 -17.93 7.09 -19.06
CA LEU A 386 -18.22 8.49 -18.71
C LEU A 386 -17.06 9.11 -17.91
N SER A 387 -16.50 8.36 -16.96
CA SER A 387 -15.32 8.74 -16.18
C SER A 387 -14.12 9.06 -17.09
N HIS A 388 -13.84 8.20 -18.07
CA HIS A 388 -12.75 8.39 -19.04
C HIS A 388 -12.99 9.58 -19.98
N LEU A 389 -14.18 9.70 -20.58
CA LEU A 389 -14.52 10.79 -21.51
C LEU A 389 -14.47 12.17 -20.85
N LEU A 390 -14.97 12.28 -19.61
CA LEU A 390 -15.09 13.55 -18.87
C LEU A 390 -13.84 13.91 -18.05
N ASP A 391 -12.89 12.98 -17.90
CA ASP A 391 -11.75 13.07 -16.98
C ASP A 391 -12.21 13.37 -15.53
N ARG A 392 -13.07 12.49 -14.98
CA ARG A 392 -13.64 12.62 -13.63
C ARG A 392 -13.74 11.26 -12.94
N THR A 393 -13.69 11.25 -11.60
CA THR A 393 -13.80 10.00 -10.82
C THR A 393 -15.18 9.34 -10.98
N PRO A 394 -15.26 7.99 -11.05
CA PRO A 394 -16.52 7.27 -11.14
C PRO A 394 -17.52 7.65 -10.04
N ASP A 395 -17.08 7.69 -8.77
CA ASP A 395 -17.97 8.01 -7.64
C ASP A 395 -18.38 9.49 -7.62
N GLY A 396 -17.47 10.38 -8.05
CA GLY A 396 -17.77 11.79 -8.24
C GLY A 396 -18.87 12.02 -9.30
N LEU A 397 -18.91 11.21 -10.36
CA LEU A 397 -19.98 11.23 -11.35
C LEU A 397 -21.27 10.58 -10.83
N ARG A 398 -21.15 9.42 -10.17
CA ARG A 398 -22.27 8.64 -9.61
C ARG A 398 -23.07 9.47 -8.59
N ASN A 399 -22.39 10.02 -7.59
CA ASN A 399 -23.02 10.60 -6.41
C ASN A 399 -23.54 12.03 -6.67
N ASN A 400 -22.82 12.83 -7.47
CA ASN A 400 -23.19 14.25 -7.68
C ASN A 400 -24.11 14.49 -8.89
N TYR A 401 -24.14 13.58 -9.87
CA TYR A 401 -24.85 13.81 -11.13
C TYR A 401 -25.76 12.65 -11.54
N LEU A 402 -25.23 11.43 -11.66
CA LEU A 402 -25.99 10.32 -12.27
C LEU A 402 -27.16 9.86 -11.40
N GLY A 403 -26.98 9.80 -10.07
CA GLY A 403 -28.09 9.50 -9.14
C GLY A 403 -29.23 10.54 -9.25
N LYS A 404 -28.87 11.83 -9.33
CA LYS A 404 -29.82 12.93 -9.53
C LYS A 404 -30.54 12.83 -10.89
N LEU A 405 -29.81 12.62 -11.98
CA LEU A 405 -30.38 12.54 -13.34
C LEU A 405 -31.27 11.29 -13.54
N LEU A 406 -31.01 10.20 -12.81
CA LEU A 406 -31.91 9.04 -12.72
C LEU A 406 -33.18 9.38 -11.92
N ALA A 407 -33.05 10.01 -10.75
CA ALA A 407 -34.19 10.40 -9.91
C ALA A 407 -35.10 11.44 -10.58
N GLU A 408 -34.53 12.36 -11.37
CA GLU A 408 -35.26 13.33 -12.19
C GLU A 408 -35.85 12.72 -13.49
N GLY A 409 -35.62 11.43 -13.77
CA GLY A 409 -36.13 10.75 -14.96
C GLY A 409 -35.53 11.24 -16.29
N LYS A 410 -34.44 12.01 -16.27
CA LYS A 410 -33.74 12.51 -17.48
C LYS A 410 -32.89 11.43 -18.17
N MET A 411 -32.51 10.40 -17.43
CA MET A 411 -31.86 9.20 -17.97
C MET A 411 -32.41 7.95 -17.28
N ARG A 412 -32.05 6.79 -17.84
CA ARG A 412 -32.35 5.47 -17.28
C ARG A 412 -31.16 4.52 -17.39
N LEU A 413 -31.21 3.46 -16.61
CA LEU A 413 -30.30 2.31 -16.76
C LEU A 413 -30.65 1.51 -18.02
N LYS A 414 -29.64 0.93 -18.65
CA LYS A 414 -29.78 0.02 -19.80
C LYS A 414 -30.46 -1.29 -19.39
N TYR A 415 -30.20 -1.75 -18.17
CA TYR A 415 -30.80 -2.94 -17.55
C TYR A 415 -31.46 -2.52 -16.22
N PRO A 416 -32.71 -2.01 -16.24
CA PRO A 416 -33.38 -1.52 -15.02
C PRO A 416 -33.58 -2.61 -13.96
N ASP A 417 -33.97 -3.81 -14.40
CA ASP A 417 -34.31 -4.94 -13.53
C ASP A 417 -33.08 -5.63 -12.91
N GLN A 418 -31.88 -5.25 -13.33
CA GLN A 418 -30.61 -5.82 -12.88
C GLN A 418 -29.59 -4.71 -12.58
N PRO A 419 -29.68 -4.02 -11.42
CA PRO A 419 -28.81 -2.90 -11.09
C PRO A 419 -27.31 -3.21 -11.25
N ASN A 420 -26.90 -4.41 -10.81
CA ASN A 420 -25.51 -4.89 -10.81
C ASN A 420 -25.09 -5.62 -12.11
N HIS A 421 -25.83 -5.49 -13.22
CA HIS A 421 -25.49 -6.16 -14.47
C HIS A 421 -24.09 -5.74 -14.99
N PRO A 422 -23.19 -6.66 -15.38
CA PRO A 422 -21.80 -6.31 -15.73
C PRO A 422 -21.67 -5.37 -16.95
N LYS A 423 -22.69 -5.29 -17.81
CA LYS A 423 -22.74 -4.33 -18.94
C LYS A 423 -23.69 -3.15 -18.67
N GLN A 424 -23.91 -2.78 -17.40
CA GLN A 424 -24.79 -1.67 -17.02
C GLN A 424 -24.28 -0.33 -17.58
N ALA A 425 -25.18 0.41 -18.19
CA ALA A 425 -24.89 1.68 -18.87
C ALA A 425 -26.04 2.67 -18.69
N TYR A 426 -25.74 3.96 -18.81
CA TYR A 426 -26.70 5.06 -18.72
C TYR A 426 -27.15 5.47 -20.14
N ILE A 427 -28.45 5.69 -20.30
CA ILE A 427 -29.10 6.10 -21.54
C ILE A 427 -29.96 7.33 -21.26
N THR A 428 -29.78 8.39 -22.02
CA THR A 428 -30.63 9.59 -21.92
C THR A 428 -32.04 9.26 -22.41
N ASN A 429 -33.06 9.68 -21.66
CA ASN A 429 -34.45 9.54 -22.09
C ASN A 429 -34.72 10.59 -23.18
N LYS A 430 -35.33 10.15 -24.28
CA LYS A 430 -35.73 11.02 -25.40
C LYS A 430 -37.08 11.67 -25.14
#